data_AF-A0AB39N8X9-F1
#
_entry.id   AF-A0AB39N8X9-F1
#
_cell.length_a   1.000
_cell.length_b   1.000
_cell.length_c   1.000
_cell.angle_alpha   90.00
_cell.angle_beta   90.00
_cell.angle_gamma   90.00
#
_symmetry.space_group_name_H-M   'P 1'
#
loop_
_entity.id
_entity.type
_entity.pdbx_description
1 polymer ?
#
loop_
_entity_poly.entity_id
_entity_poly.type
_entity_poly.pdbx_seq_one_letter_code
_entity_poly.pdbx_strand_id
1 'polypeptide(L)'
;MKDRKAVVRFGSRSAVRLTDLAQLVRAPAALSVPGDVIAGATAAGRPLGARTFGVIGSSVCLYWAGMALNDYADATVDSVERPERPVPSGRIPRRTALAVAGGLTAAGLALAAAAGGRRSVGAALPLAGLVWAYDLKLKSTSAGGFAMAGARVLDVLAGAVVPGPGAESVGVALRRAAVPAGLVGVHTGTLMALSRHEIGGAPGWVPVGTLAVSAATAVLTAVPVARDDAVSAAKGRRSSAGAWGLVAPRGGAPLRHSPAPPRGVVRAARSKKLRTAVTAAGSLAYLGSYGTAQARAVQKPSAENVRRAVGAGIIGLMPLQAALTARGGAPAVAAALGVVHPLARRLARRISPT
;
A
#
# COMPACT_ATOMS: atom_id res chain seq x y z
N MET A 1 -17.39 -43.54 52.24
CA MET A 1 -17.86 -42.21 52.70
C MET A 1 -16.69 -41.24 52.67
N LYS A 2 -16.83 -40.11 51.95
CA LYS A 2 -16.12 -38.81 52.09
C LYS A 2 -14.59 -38.84 51.88
N ASP A 3 -13.94 -38.04 51.02
CA ASP A 3 -14.32 -36.81 50.31
C ASP A 3 -13.49 -36.68 49.02
N ARG A 4 -14.17 -36.62 47.87
CA ARG A 4 -13.61 -36.02 46.65
C ARG A 4 -13.60 -34.50 46.85
N LYS A 5 -12.45 -33.91 47.18
CA LYS A 5 -12.28 -32.47 46.99
C LYS A 5 -12.23 -32.18 45.49
N ALA A 6 -13.37 -31.78 44.96
CA ALA A 6 -13.50 -31.17 43.65
C ALA A 6 -12.61 -29.91 43.60
N VAL A 7 -11.48 -30.01 42.93
CA VAL A 7 -10.71 -28.83 42.53
C VAL A 7 -11.43 -28.25 41.32
N VAL A 8 -12.33 -27.30 41.55
CA VAL A 8 -12.82 -26.42 40.50
C VAL A 8 -11.70 -25.44 40.17
N ARG A 9 -10.86 -25.81 39.20
CA ARG A 9 -9.99 -24.85 38.52
C ARG A 9 -10.87 -23.99 37.62
N PHE A 10 -11.35 -22.86 38.14
CA PHE A 10 -11.74 -21.75 37.27
C PHE A 10 -10.49 -21.31 36.52
N GLY A 11 -10.45 -21.61 35.23
CA GLY A 11 -9.30 -21.36 34.36
C GLY A 11 -8.79 -19.93 34.52
N SER A 12 -7.48 -19.81 34.71
CA SER A 12 -6.78 -18.54 34.59
C SER A 12 -7.22 -17.90 33.28
N ARG A 13 -7.87 -16.73 33.33
CA ARG A 13 -8.00 -15.88 32.16
C ARG A 13 -6.57 -15.53 31.74
N SER A 14 -6.02 -16.28 30.78
CA SER A 14 -4.71 -15.99 30.21
C SER A 14 -4.73 -14.54 29.76
N ALA A 15 -3.94 -13.69 30.41
CA ALA A 15 -3.77 -12.31 29.96
C ALA A 15 -3.27 -12.37 28.51
N VAL A 16 -4.05 -11.79 27.59
CA VAL A 16 -3.69 -11.73 26.17
C VAL A 16 -2.35 -11.03 26.06
N ARG A 17 -1.33 -11.72 25.51
CA ARG A 17 0.01 -11.15 25.38
C ARG A 17 0.05 -10.23 24.17
N LEU A 18 0.90 -9.19 24.22
CA LEU A 18 1.13 -8.30 23.07
C LEU A 18 1.65 -9.08 21.84
N THR A 19 2.40 -10.14 22.06
CA THR A 19 2.87 -11.05 21.00
C THR A 19 1.72 -11.77 20.30
N ASP A 20 0.70 -12.19 21.05
CA ASP A 20 -0.48 -12.85 20.49
C ASP A 20 -1.30 -11.86 19.65
N LEU A 21 -1.45 -10.60 20.13
CA LEU A 21 -2.09 -9.54 19.35
C LEU A 21 -1.31 -9.19 18.09
N ALA A 22 0.02 -9.11 18.16
CA ALA A 22 0.87 -8.87 16.99
C ALA A 22 0.76 -9.98 15.95
N GLN A 23 0.61 -11.24 16.38
CA GLN A 23 0.33 -12.38 15.51
C GLN A 23 -1.06 -12.32 14.91
N LEU A 24 -2.09 -12.01 15.72
CA LEU A 24 -3.48 -11.87 15.27
C LEU A 24 -3.60 -10.87 14.12
N VAL A 25 -3.00 -9.69 14.27
CA VAL A 25 -3.07 -8.64 13.25
C VAL A 25 -2.02 -8.80 12.14
N ARG A 26 -1.20 -9.85 12.20
CA ARG A 26 -0.05 -10.09 11.30
C ARG A 26 0.78 -8.83 11.15
N ALA A 27 1.18 -8.21 12.28
CA ALA A 27 1.64 -6.83 12.36
C ALA A 27 2.66 -6.41 11.28
N PRO A 28 3.67 -7.22 10.92
CA PRO A 28 4.59 -6.90 9.83
C PRO A 28 3.97 -6.70 8.45
N ALA A 29 2.89 -7.40 8.14
CA ALA A 29 2.29 -7.36 6.82
C ALA A 29 1.66 -6.00 6.51
N ALA A 30 1.32 -5.23 7.55
CA ALA A 30 0.82 -3.85 7.39
C ALA A 30 1.85 -2.90 6.79
N LEU A 31 3.13 -3.26 6.75
CA LEU A 31 4.15 -2.46 6.06
C LEU A 31 3.81 -2.29 4.57
N SER A 32 3.11 -3.23 3.94
CA SER A 32 2.74 -3.09 2.53
C SER A 32 1.63 -2.08 2.25
N VAL A 33 1.08 -1.44 3.27
CA VAL A 33 -0.13 -0.62 3.16
C VAL A 33 0.20 0.88 2.97
N PRO A 34 1.13 1.50 3.72
CA PRO A 34 1.48 2.91 3.54
C PRO A 34 1.83 3.31 2.10
N GLY A 35 2.41 2.41 1.31
CA GLY A 35 2.78 2.67 -0.08
C GLY A 35 1.59 3.02 -0.98
N ASP A 36 0.41 2.45 -0.73
CA ASP A 36 -0.82 2.72 -1.50
C ASP A 36 -1.26 4.19 -1.29
N VAL A 37 -1.39 4.59 -0.02
CA VAL A 37 -1.74 5.97 0.36
C VAL A 37 -0.73 6.98 -0.16
N ILE A 38 0.58 6.68 -0.08
CA ILE A 38 1.64 7.57 -0.58
C ILE A 38 1.57 7.69 -2.11
N ALA A 39 1.36 6.58 -2.83
CA ALA A 39 1.25 6.60 -4.29
C ALA A 39 0.06 7.47 -4.74
N GLY A 40 -1.10 7.36 -4.07
CA GLY A 40 -2.27 8.19 -4.35
C GLY A 40 -2.08 9.66 -4.03
N ALA A 41 -1.52 9.96 -2.84
CA ALA A 41 -1.24 11.33 -2.41
C ALA A 41 -0.28 12.03 -3.37
N THR A 42 0.84 11.39 -3.72
CA THR A 42 1.83 11.97 -4.65
C THR A 42 1.26 12.13 -6.06
N ALA A 43 0.52 11.14 -6.56
CA ALA A 43 -0.17 11.25 -7.85
C ALA A 43 -1.08 12.48 -7.93
N ALA A 44 -1.86 12.72 -6.87
CA ALA A 44 -2.76 13.87 -6.72
C ALA A 44 -2.06 15.17 -6.30
N GLY A 45 -0.73 15.19 -6.16
CA GLY A 45 0.04 16.38 -5.76
C GLY A 45 -0.18 16.80 -4.29
N ARG A 46 -0.61 15.88 -3.44
CA ARG A 46 -0.86 16.14 -2.01
C ARG A 46 0.46 16.12 -1.23
N PRO A 47 0.65 17.04 -0.28
CA PRO A 47 1.86 17.08 0.53
C PRO A 47 1.92 15.87 1.46
N LEU A 48 3.08 15.25 1.61
CA LEU A 48 3.31 14.16 2.56
C LEU A 48 3.59 14.73 3.96
N GLY A 49 2.55 15.30 4.56
CA GLY A 49 2.58 15.89 5.90
C GLY A 49 1.72 15.13 6.91
N ALA A 50 1.48 15.76 8.07
CA ALA A 50 0.73 15.16 9.19
C ALA A 50 -0.62 14.54 8.78
N ARG A 51 -1.36 15.19 7.85
CA ARG A 51 -2.64 14.68 7.35
C ARG A 51 -2.47 13.38 6.56
N THR A 52 -1.47 13.28 5.69
CA THR A 52 -1.20 12.04 4.97
C THR A 52 -0.76 10.94 5.93
N PHE A 53 0.08 11.25 6.93
CA PHE A 53 0.44 10.28 7.96
C PHE A 53 -0.76 9.80 8.78
N GLY A 54 -1.73 10.68 9.08
CA GLY A 54 -2.99 10.29 9.72
C GLY A 54 -3.82 9.35 8.84
N VAL A 55 -3.88 9.58 7.53
CA VAL A 55 -4.55 8.65 6.59
C VAL A 55 -3.79 7.33 6.43
N ILE A 56 -2.44 7.35 6.45
CA ILE A 56 -1.64 6.13 6.53
C ILE A 56 -1.97 5.34 7.81
N GLY A 57 -2.06 6.03 8.95
CA GLY A 57 -2.48 5.41 10.21
C GLY A 57 -3.89 4.81 10.12
N SER A 58 -4.84 5.54 9.53
CA SER A 58 -6.18 5.02 9.25
C SER A 58 -6.12 3.72 8.44
N SER A 59 -5.34 3.71 7.36
CA SER A 59 -5.22 2.56 6.47
C SER A 59 -4.59 1.35 7.17
N VAL A 60 -3.53 1.55 7.95
CA VAL A 60 -2.90 0.50 8.78
C VAL A 60 -3.89 -0.06 9.80
N CYS A 61 -4.68 0.79 10.46
CA CYS A 61 -5.73 0.33 11.37
C CYS A 61 -6.78 -0.52 10.66
N LEU A 62 -7.26 -0.10 9.48
CA LEU A 62 -8.23 -0.89 8.70
C LEU A 62 -7.65 -2.21 8.20
N TYR A 63 -6.37 -2.24 7.84
CA TYR A 63 -5.68 -3.47 7.49
C TYR A 63 -5.65 -4.44 8.68
N TRP A 64 -5.17 -3.98 9.85
CA TRP A 64 -5.14 -4.80 11.06
C TRP A 64 -6.53 -5.24 11.52
N ALA A 65 -7.55 -4.40 11.32
CA ALA A 65 -8.94 -4.76 11.58
C ALA A 65 -9.37 -5.96 10.72
N GLY A 66 -9.08 -5.94 9.42
CA GLY A 66 -9.32 -7.07 8.52
C GLY A 66 -8.56 -8.32 8.93
N MET A 67 -7.30 -8.19 9.35
CA MET A 67 -6.53 -9.35 9.83
C MET A 67 -7.17 -10.02 11.06
N ALA A 68 -7.60 -9.22 12.04
CA ALA A 68 -8.28 -9.72 13.23
C ALA A 68 -9.69 -10.29 12.89
N LEU A 69 -10.40 -9.65 11.96
CA LEU A 69 -11.72 -10.09 11.52
C LEU A 69 -11.65 -11.40 10.72
N ASN A 70 -10.61 -11.58 9.90
CA ASN A 70 -10.36 -12.81 9.18
C ASN A 70 -10.20 -13.99 10.14
N ASP A 71 -9.35 -13.85 11.17
CA ASP A 71 -9.14 -14.89 12.19
C ASP A 71 -10.43 -15.14 13.02
N TYR A 72 -11.27 -14.12 13.24
CA TYR A 72 -12.60 -14.30 13.84
C TYR A 72 -13.54 -15.12 12.95
N ALA A 73 -13.56 -14.84 11.64
CA ALA A 73 -14.43 -15.48 10.67
C ALA A 73 -14.01 -16.94 10.41
N ASP A 74 -12.69 -17.18 10.30
CA ASP A 74 -12.12 -18.49 9.98
C ASP A 74 -11.92 -19.40 11.19
N ALA A 75 -12.20 -18.94 12.41
CA ALA A 75 -11.90 -19.67 13.65
C ALA A 75 -12.29 -21.16 13.63
N THR A 76 -13.44 -21.51 13.04
CA THR A 76 -13.90 -22.90 12.92
C THR A 76 -13.08 -23.68 11.90
N VAL A 77 -12.80 -23.12 10.72
CA VAL A 77 -12.01 -23.78 9.67
C VAL A 77 -10.56 -23.94 10.13
N ASP A 78 -9.99 -22.87 10.69
CA ASP A 78 -8.62 -22.86 11.20
C ASP A 78 -8.42 -23.80 12.39
N SER A 79 -9.47 -24.17 13.14
CA SER A 79 -9.34 -25.21 14.19
C SER A 79 -8.95 -26.59 13.66
N VAL A 80 -9.22 -26.86 12.37
CA VAL A 80 -8.84 -28.09 11.69
C VAL A 80 -7.56 -27.87 10.88
N GLU A 81 -7.50 -26.80 10.07
CA GLU A 81 -6.41 -26.60 9.12
C GLU A 81 -5.14 -26.00 9.75
N ARG A 82 -5.28 -25.16 10.79
CA ARG A 82 -4.22 -24.32 11.37
C ARG A 82 -4.42 -24.12 12.88
N PRO A 83 -4.44 -25.20 13.68
CA PRO A 83 -4.79 -25.14 15.10
C PRO A 83 -3.85 -24.25 15.94
N GLU A 84 -2.65 -23.95 15.43
CA GLU A 84 -1.66 -23.08 16.06
C GLU A 84 -2.03 -21.58 16.06
N ARG A 85 -3.01 -21.15 15.24
CA ARG A 85 -3.41 -19.74 15.13
C ARG A 85 -3.95 -19.19 16.47
N PRO A 86 -3.83 -17.86 16.73
CA PRO A 86 -4.17 -17.28 18.03
C PRO A 86 -5.61 -17.56 18.51
N VAL A 87 -6.59 -17.54 17.61
CA VAL A 87 -8.00 -17.76 17.95
C VAL A 87 -8.32 -19.26 18.17
N PRO A 88 -8.01 -20.18 17.23
CA PRO A 88 -8.27 -21.61 17.44
C PRO A 88 -7.48 -22.23 18.60
N SER A 89 -6.23 -21.81 18.82
CA SER A 89 -5.40 -22.28 19.95
C SER A 89 -5.91 -21.81 21.32
N GLY A 90 -6.93 -20.93 21.36
CA GLY A 90 -7.48 -20.39 22.60
C GLY A 90 -6.63 -19.29 23.25
N ARG A 91 -5.48 -18.91 22.67
CA ARG A 91 -4.64 -17.81 23.16
C ARG A 91 -5.38 -16.46 23.12
N ILE A 92 -6.25 -16.28 22.12
CA ILE A 92 -7.13 -15.12 22.00
C ILE A 92 -8.58 -15.62 21.88
N PRO A 93 -9.48 -15.21 22.79
CA PRO A 93 -10.89 -15.52 22.66
C PRO A 93 -11.47 -14.95 21.36
N ARG A 94 -12.34 -15.70 20.68
CA ARG A 94 -13.00 -15.26 19.44
C ARG A 94 -13.68 -13.88 19.58
N ARG A 95 -14.36 -13.63 20.71
CA ARG A 95 -14.95 -12.30 21.03
C ARG A 95 -13.93 -11.17 21.11
N THR A 96 -12.70 -11.46 21.55
CA THR A 96 -11.61 -10.49 21.64
C THR A 96 -11.10 -10.16 20.25
N ALA A 97 -10.97 -11.15 19.36
CA ALA A 97 -10.61 -10.88 17.96
C ALA A 97 -11.64 -9.97 17.27
N LEU A 98 -12.95 -10.20 17.50
CA LEU A 98 -14.00 -9.32 17.00
C LEU A 98 -13.94 -7.91 17.60
N ALA A 99 -13.69 -7.79 18.91
CA ALA A 99 -13.53 -6.50 19.58
C ALA A 99 -12.31 -5.72 19.05
N VAL A 100 -11.19 -6.42 18.80
CA VAL A 100 -9.99 -5.83 18.19
C VAL A 100 -10.30 -5.35 16.76
N ALA A 101 -10.99 -6.17 15.95
CA ALA A 101 -11.40 -5.78 14.61
C ALA A 101 -12.31 -4.53 14.61
N GLY A 102 -13.33 -4.51 15.47
CA GLY A 102 -14.22 -3.36 15.63
C GLY A 102 -13.51 -2.11 16.14
N GLY A 103 -12.66 -2.25 17.17
CA GLY A 103 -11.90 -1.15 17.76
C GLY A 103 -10.90 -0.53 16.78
N LEU A 104 -10.18 -1.37 16.02
CA LEU A 104 -9.27 -0.90 14.97
C LEU A 104 -10.03 -0.25 13.80
N THR A 105 -11.20 -0.77 13.44
CA THR A 105 -12.07 -0.12 12.45
C THR A 105 -12.47 1.28 12.91
N ALA A 106 -12.93 1.42 14.16
CA ALA A 106 -13.30 2.71 14.73
C ALA A 106 -12.10 3.68 14.83
N ALA A 107 -10.94 3.19 15.28
CA ALA A 107 -9.72 3.97 15.33
C ALA A 107 -9.28 4.44 13.93
N GLY A 108 -9.40 3.58 12.92
CA GLY A 108 -9.11 3.94 11.53
C GLY A 108 -10.01 5.07 11.03
N LEU A 109 -11.32 4.95 11.23
CA LEU A 109 -12.29 6.00 10.86
C LEU A 109 -12.06 7.30 11.64
N ALA A 110 -11.70 7.23 12.92
CA ALA A 110 -11.36 8.40 13.73
C ALA A 110 -10.09 9.10 13.22
N LEU A 111 -9.04 8.33 12.86
CA LEU A 111 -7.83 8.87 12.24
C LEU A 111 -8.12 9.53 10.89
N ALA A 112 -8.97 8.92 10.05
CA ALA A 112 -9.40 9.52 8.80
C ALA A 112 -10.15 10.85 9.02
N ALA A 113 -11.05 10.89 10.02
CA ALA A 113 -11.79 12.08 10.40
C ALA A 113 -10.85 13.20 10.90
N ALA A 114 -9.92 12.88 11.79
CA ALA A 114 -8.95 13.83 12.32
C ALA A 114 -7.98 14.35 11.25
N ALA A 115 -7.55 13.48 10.32
CA ALA A 115 -6.58 13.81 9.30
C ALA A 115 -7.17 14.61 8.13
N GLY A 116 -8.38 14.25 7.67
CA GLY A 116 -8.95 14.81 6.45
C GLY A 116 -10.46 15.05 6.47
N GLY A 117 -11.10 14.94 7.63
CA GLY A 117 -12.51 15.22 7.82
C GLY A 117 -13.42 14.35 6.96
N ARG A 118 -14.54 14.92 6.52
CA ARG A 118 -15.57 14.22 5.71
C ARG A 118 -15.01 13.56 4.45
N ARG A 119 -14.00 14.14 3.80
CA ARG A 119 -13.42 13.59 2.56
C ARG A 119 -12.68 12.28 2.81
N SER A 120 -11.81 12.26 3.82
CA SER A 120 -11.06 11.05 4.17
C SER A 120 -11.96 9.99 4.79
N VAL A 121 -12.97 10.37 5.57
CA VAL A 121 -14.01 9.44 6.05
C VAL A 121 -14.80 8.83 4.88
N GLY A 122 -15.15 9.64 3.88
CA GLY A 122 -15.83 9.18 2.67
C GLY A 122 -15.03 8.15 1.84
N ALA A 123 -13.69 8.14 1.95
CA ALA A 123 -12.85 7.10 1.36
C ALA A 123 -12.66 5.90 2.30
N ALA A 124 -12.51 6.13 3.61
CA ALA A 124 -12.27 5.10 4.61
C ALA A 124 -13.51 4.22 4.89
N LEU A 125 -14.72 4.77 4.83
CA LEU A 125 -15.95 4.03 5.08
C LEU A 125 -16.21 2.91 4.05
N PRO A 126 -16.17 3.17 2.72
CA PRO A 126 -16.27 2.10 1.73
C PRO A 126 -15.15 1.06 1.85
N LEU A 127 -13.94 1.48 2.22
CA LEU A 127 -12.81 0.58 2.44
C LEU A 127 -13.09 -0.35 3.63
N ALA A 128 -13.52 0.19 4.77
CA ALA A 128 -13.94 -0.59 5.93
C ALA A 128 -15.08 -1.57 5.57
N GLY A 129 -16.08 -1.10 4.82
CA GLY A 129 -17.17 -1.93 4.32
C GLY A 129 -16.69 -3.10 3.47
N LEU A 130 -15.74 -2.88 2.54
CA LEU A 130 -15.15 -3.94 1.73
C LEU A 130 -14.33 -4.93 2.55
N VAL A 131 -13.57 -4.47 3.55
CA VAL A 131 -12.82 -5.35 4.47
C VAL A 131 -13.79 -6.31 5.17
N TRP A 132 -14.84 -5.77 5.78
CA TRP A 132 -15.85 -6.58 6.47
C TRP A 132 -16.61 -7.51 5.52
N ALA A 133 -17.01 -7.02 4.35
CA ALA A 133 -17.68 -7.83 3.34
C ALA A 133 -16.79 -8.98 2.84
N TYR A 134 -15.50 -8.72 2.64
CA TYR A 134 -14.53 -9.74 2.25
C TYR A 134 -14.43 -10.85 3.29
N ASP A 135 -14.13 -10.50 4.55
CA ASP A 135 -13.84 -11.47 5.59
C ASP A 135 -15.05 -12.30 5.99
N LEU A 136 -16.25 -11.71 5.98
CA LEU A 136 -17.48 -12.37 6.43
C LEU A 136 -18.21 -13.14 5.33
N LYS A 137 -18.06 -12.76 4.06
CA LYS A 137 -18.91 -13.33 2.98
C LYS A 137 -18.21 -13.55 1.65
N LEU A 138 -17.40 -12.59 1.18
CA LEU A 138 -16.96 -12.62 -0.23
C LEU A 138 -15.74 -13.50 -0.46
N LYS A 139 -14.89 -13.76 0.54
CA LYS A 139 -13.61 -14.47 0.34
C LYS A 139 -13.75 -15.90 -0.20
N SER A 140 -14.85 -16.59 0.10
CA SER A 140 -15.15 -17.93 -0.42
C SER A 140 -15.83 -17.92 -1.80
N THR A 141 -16.12 -16.74 -2.34
CA THR A 141 -16.86 -16.58 -3.59
C THR A 141 -15.95 -16.11 -4.73
N SER A 142 -16.44 -16.15 -5.97
CA SER A 142 -15.77 -15.53 -7.10
C SER A 142 -15.55 -14.02 -6.92
N ALA A 143 -16.40 -13.35 -6.12
CA ALA A 143 -16.33 -11.92 -5.83
C ALA A 143 -15.16 -11.53 -4.89
N GLY A 144 -14.57 -12.47 -4.15
CA GLY A 144 -13.52 -12.17 -3.17
C GLY A 144 -12.29 -11.50 -3.78
N GLY A 145 -11.91 -11.88 -5.01
CA GLY A 145 -10.81 -11.25 -5.72
C GLY A 145 -11.09 -9.78 -6.07
N PHE A 146 -12.32 -9.47 -6.48
CA PHE A 146 -12.74 -8.11 -6.77
C PHE A 146 -12.83 -7.26 -5.50
N ALA A 147 -13.30 -7.82 -4.38
CA ALA A 147 -13.32 -7.12 -3.10
C ALA A 147 -11.90 -6.75 -2.63
N MET A 148 -10.94 -7.68 -2.72
CA MET A 148 -9.55 -7.42 -2.33
C MET A 148 -8.87 -6.40 -3.24
N ALA A 149 -9.07 -6.49 -4.57
CA ALA A 149 -8.57 -5.50 -5.51
C ALA A 149 -9.22 -4.13 -5.29
N GLY A 150 -10.53 -4.09 -5.04
CA GLY A 150 -11.28 -2.87 -4.73
C GLY A 150 -10.81 -2.21 -3.43
N ALA A 151 -10.52 -2.98 -2.39
CA ALA A 151 -9.95 -2.47 -1.15
C ALA A 151 -8.61 -1.76 -1.41
N ARG A 152 -7.73 -2.36 -2.21
CA ARG A 152 -6.45 -1.76 -2.59
C ARG A 152 -6.59 -0.50 -3.45
N VAL A 153 -7.56 -0.49 -4.37
CA VAL A 153 -7.92 0.71 -5.15
C VAL A 153 -8.36 1.84 -4.22
N LEU A 154 -9.30 1.57 -3.31
CA LEU A 154 -9.80 2.57 -2.36
C LEU A 154 -8.70 3.11 -1.45
N ASP A 155 -7.75 2.26 -1.06
CA ASP A 155 -6.63 2.68 -0.21
C ASP A 155 -5.70 3.69 -0.92
N VAL A 156 -5.41 3.46 -2.20
CA VAL A 156 -4.70 4.46 -3.03
C VAL A 156 -5.53 5.75 -3.14
N LEU A 157 -6.83 5.64 -3.40
CA LEU A 157 -7.71 6.81 -3.51
C LEU A 157 -7.83 7.58 -2.19
N ALA A 158 -7.73 6.92 -1.04
CA ALA A 158 -7.73 7.57 0.27
C ALA A 158 -6.58 8.58 0.40
N GLY A 159 -5.40 8.25 -0.13
CA GLY A 159 -4.28 9.19 -0.22
C GLY A 159 -4.53 10.37 -1.15
N ALA A 160 -5.23 10.14 -2.27
CA ALA A 160 -5.52 11.17 -3.26
C ALA A 160 -6.48 12.26 -2.73
N VAL A 161 -7.42 11.87 -1.87
CA VAL A 161 -8.43 12.78 -1.31
C VAL A 161 -7.99 13.52 -0.05
N VAL A 162 -6.74 13.31 0.40
CA VAL A 162 -6.15 14.04 1.53
C VAL A 162 -6.26 15.56 1.28
N PRO A 163 -6.82 16.33 2.23
CA PRO A 163 -6.88 17.78 2.07
C PRO A 163 -5.50 18.43 2.00
N GLY A 164 -5.26 19.27 0.99
CA GLY A 164 -3.99 19.96 0.78
C GLY A 164 -4.14 21.35 0.17
N PRO A 165 -3.09 22.20 0.22
CA PRO A 165 -3.10 23.57 -0.29
C PRO A 165 -3.27 23.62 -1.81
N GLY A 166 -3.99 24.61 -2.32
CA GLY A 166 -4.30 24.74 -3.74
C GLY A 166 -5.40 23.78 -4.15
N ALA A 167 -6.64 24.09 -3.73
CA ALA A 167 -7.83 23.25 -3.79
C ALA A 167 -8.23 22.84 -5.23
N GLU A 168 -7.44 21.97 -5.85
CA GLU A 168 -7.92 21.18 -6.97
C GLU A 168 -9.10 20.35 -6.50
N SER A 169 -10.16 20.33 -7.31
CA SER A 169 -11.37 19.59 -7.00
C SER A 169 -11.04 18.12 -6.74
N VAL A 170 -11.84 17.47 -5.89
CA VAL A 170 -11.69 16.04 -5.60
C VAL A 170 -11.70 15.22 -6.90
N GLY A 171 -12.49 15.62 -7.89
CA GLY A 171 -12.52 14.98 -9.20
C GLY A 171 -11.17 14.98 -9.92
N VAL A 172 -10.42 16.10 -9.91
CA VAL A 172 -9.08 16.16 -10.52
C VAL A 172 -8.09 15.27 -9.75
N ALA A 173 -8.15 15.29 -8.42
CA ALA A 173 -7.31 14.45 -7.58
C ALA A 173 -7.54 12.96 -7.86
N LEU A 174 -8.80 12.53 -7.93
CA LEU A 174 -9.18 11.16 -8.26
C LEU A 174 -8.74 10.78 -9.68
N ARG A 175 -8.91 11.65 -10.68
CA ARG A 175 -8.43 11.40 -12.05
C ARG A 175 -6.91 11.19 -12.10
N ARG A 176 -6.15 12.00 -11.36
CA ARG A 176 -4.68 11.85 -11.28
C ARG A 176 -4.26 10.56 -10.57
N ALA A 177 -5.05 10.11 -9.59
CA ALA A 177 -4.82 8.87 -8.86
C ALA A 177 -5.43 7.62 -9.52
N ALA A 178 -6.26 7.76 -10.56
CA ALA A 178 -6.93 6.64 -11.21
C ALA A 178 -5.93 5.62 -11.79
N VAL A 179 -4.84 6.09 -12.40
CA VAL A 179 -3.81 5.21 -12.95
C VAL A 179 -3.09 4.41 -11.85
N PRO A 180 -2.48 5.02 -10.81
CA PRO A 180 -1.84 4.23 -9.75
C PRO A 180 -2.84 3.32 -9.01
N ALA A 181 -4.06 3.79 -8.75
CA ALA A 181 -5.09 2.96 -8.10
C ALA A 181 -5.46 1.75 -8.97
N GLY A 182 -5.69 1.98 -10.27
CA GLY A 182 -5.97 0.93 -11.23
C GLY A 182 -4.82 -0.09 -11.36
N LEU A 183 -3.57 0.36 -11.42
CA LEU A 183 -2.41 -0.53 -11.53
C LEU A 183 -2.21 -1.39 -10.27
N VAL A 184 -2.42 -0.82 -9.08
CA VAL A 184 -2.41 -1.57 -7.81
C VAL A 184 -3.58 -2.56 -7.75
N GLY A 185 -4.77 -2.16 -8.19
CA GLY A 185 -5.94 -3.03 -8.29
C GLY A 185 -5.72 -4.19 -9.25
N VAL A 186 -5.16 -3.92 -10.44
CA VAL A 186 -4.80 -4.93 -11.44
C VAL A 186 -3.77 -5.91 -10.89
N HIS A 187 -2.69 -5.41 -10.26
CA HIS A 187 -1.72 -6.27 -9.59
C HIS A 187 -2.39 -7.20 -8.57
N THR A 188 -3.22 -6.64 -7.70
CA THR A 188 -3.97 -7.41 -6.70
C THR A 188 -4.89 -8.44 -7.36
N GLY A 189 -5.56 -8.09 -8.45
CA GLY A 189 -6.36 -9.03 -9.25
C GLY A 189 -5.55 -10.20 -9.79
N THR A 190 -4.34 -9.96 -10.33
CA THR A 190 -3.45 -11.05 -10.79
C THR A 190 -3.05 -11.99 -9.66
N LEU A 191 -2.77 -11.43 -8.48
CA LEU A 191 -2.42 -12.19 -7.29
C LEU A 191 -3.59 -13.09 -6.87
N MET A 192 -4.81 -12.54 -6.84
CA MET A 192 -6.01 -13.28 -6.48
C MET A 192 -6.41 -14.34 -7.52
N ALA A 193 -6.07 -14.15 -8.79
CA ALA A 193 -6.27 -15.15 -9.83
C ALA A 193 -5.32 -16.35 -9.64
N LEU A 194 -4.06 -16.09 -9.29
CA LEU A 194 -3.08 -17.14 -8.98
C LEU A 194 -3.39 -17.84 -7.65
N SER A 195 -3.83 -17.11 -6.63
CA SER A 195 -4.06 -17.67 -5.28
C SER A 195 -5.10 -18.79 -5.26
N ARG A 196 -6.07 -18.78 -6.19
CA ARG A 196 -7.06 -19.87 -6.34
C ARG A 196 -6.46 -21.22 -6.74
N HIS A 197 -5.24 -21.21 -7.25
CA HIS A 197 -4.57 -22.36 -7.83
C HIS A 197 -3.39 -22.85 -6.97
N GLU A 198 -3.32 -22.44 -5.70
CA GLU A 198 -2.21 -22.77 -4.79
C GLU A 198 -2.19 -24.21 -4.29
N ILE A 199 -3.32 -24.93 -4.36
CA ILE A 199 -3.43 -26.32 -3.91
C ILE A 199 -3.17 -27.30 -5.05
N GLY A 200 -3.90 -27.17 -6.16
CA GLY A 200 -3.85 -28.12 -7.29
C GLY A 200 -2.92 -27.74 -8.44
N GLY A 201 -2.36 -26.53 -8.44
CA GLY A 201 -1.71 -25.96 -9.63
C GLY A 201 -2.70 -25.25 -10.55
N ALA A 202 -2.18 -24.58 -11.57
CA ALA A 202 -2.97 -23.72 -12.45
C ALA A 202 -3.02 -24.28 -13.88
N PRO A 203 -4.12 -24.07 -14.64
CA PRO A 203 -4.07 -24.26 -16.08
C PRO A 203 -3.07 -23.25 -16.67
N GLY A 204 -2.30 -23.66 -17.69
CA GLY A 204 -1.15 -22.90 -18.19
C GLY A 204 -1.46 -21.47 -18.65
N TRP A 205 -2.70 -21.20 -19.10
CA TRP A 205 -3.13 -19.87 -19.51
C TRP A 205 -3.23 -18.86 -18.35
N VAL A 206 -3.43 -19.32 -17.10
CA VAL A 206 -3.54 -18.42 -15.93
C VAL A 206 -2.19 -17.77 -15.60
N PRO A 207 -1.07 -18.51 -15.42
CA PRO A 207 0.26 -17.91 -15.28
C PRO A 207 0.66 -17.04 -16.47
N VAL A 208 0.31 -17.44 -17.70
CA VAL A 208 0.62 -16.66 -18.91
C VAL A 208 -0.12 -15.32 -18.90
N GLY A 209 -1.43 -15.33 -18.65
CA GLY A 209 -2.24 -14.12 -18.58
C GLY A 209 -1.80 -13.20 -17.45
N THR A 210 -1.53 -13.74 -16.27
CA THR A 210 -1.08 -12.94 -15.12
C THR A 210 0.33 -12.36 -15.30
N LEU A 211 1.24 -13.09 -15.96
CA LEU A 211 2.55 -12.57 -16.37
C LEU A 211 2.40 -11.43 -17.37
N ALA A 212 1.59 -11.60 -18.42
CA ALA A 212 1.36 -10.58 -19.43
C ALA A 212 0.78 -9.29 -18.81
N VAL A 213 -0.22 -9.42 -17.94
CA VAL A 213 -0.81 -8.29 -17.20
C VAL A 213 0.22 -7.64 -16.28
N SER A 214 1.10 -8.41 -15.64
CA SER A 214 2.16 -7.87 -14.77
C SER A 214 3.23 -7.13 -15.57
N ALA A 215 3.63 -7.65 -16.73
CA ALA A 215 4.49 -6.97 -17.68
C ALA A 215 3.88 -5.64 -18.15
N ALA A 216 2.61 -5.65 -18.55
CA ALA A 216 1.90 -4.45 -18.95
C ALA A 216 1.81 -3.42 -17.81
N THR A 217 1.55 -3.87 -16.58
CA THR A 217 1.52 -3.04 -15.37
C THR A 217 2.86 -2.33 -15.14
N ALA A 218 3.98 -3.04 -15.30
CA ALA A 218 5.32 -2.47 -15.14
C ALA A 218 5.66 -1.43 -16.21
N VAL A 219 5.30 -1.72 -17.47
CA VAL A 219 5.47 -0.81 -18.61
C VAL A 219 4.64 0.46 -18.40
N LEU A 220 3.34 0.33 -18.12
CA LEU A 220 2.43 1.46 -17.88
C LEU A 220 2.87 2.31 -16.67
N THR A 221 3.48 1.68 -15.65
CA THR A 221 4.09 2.39 -14.53
C THR A 221 5.30 3.21 -14.96
N ALA A 222 6.12 2.69 -15.87
CA ALA A 222 7.33 3.36 -16.37
C ALA A 222 7.05 4.45 -17.41
N VAL A 223 5.86 4.48 -18.03
CA VAL A 223 5.49 5.52 -19.01
C VAL A 223 5.57 6.92 -18.35
N PRO A 224 6.38 7.83 -18.90
CA PRO A 224 6.49 9.19 -18.39
C PRO A 224 5.14 9.92 -18.42
N VAL A 225 4.78 10.56 -17.32
CA VAL A 225 3.62 11.46 -17.27
C VAL A 225 4.10 12.89 -17.52
N ALA A 226 3.47 13.58 -18.46
CA ALA A 226 3.60 15.02 -18.59
C ALA A 226 3.04 15.67 -17.32
N ARG A 227 3.93 16.22 -16.49
CA ARG A 227 3.54 17.11 -15.41
C ARG A 227 3.89 18.53 -15.81
N ASP A 228 2.98 19.46 -15.50
CA ASP A 228 3.22 20.89 -15.60
C ASP A 228 4.20 21.35 -14.51
N ASP A 229 5.44 20.86 -14.59
CA ASP A 229 6.56 21.22 -13.73
C ASP A 229 6.86 22.75 -13.83
N ALA A 230 6.29 23.43 -14.84
CA ALA A 230 6.36 24.86 -15.09
C ALA A 230 5.69 25.74 -14.00
N VAL A 231 4.62 25.27 -13.36
CA VAL A 231 3.90 26.06 -12.33
C VAL A 231 4.69 26.15 -11.03
N SER A 232 5.44 25.10 -10.68
CA SER A 232 6.33 25.09 -9.50
C SER A 232 7.55 26.00 -9.70
N ALA A 233 8.10 26.06 -10.91
CA ALA A 233 9.17 27.00 -11.25
C ALA A 233 8.68 28.46 -11.24
N ALA A 234 7.44 28.73 -11.65
CA ALA A 234 6.84 30.06 -11.60
C ALA A 234 6.54 30.54 -10.16
N LYS A 235 6.07 29.66 -9.27
CA LYS A 235 5.87 29.99 -7.84
C LYS A 235 7.19 30.28 -7.11
N GLY A 236 8.23 29.49 -7.36
CA GLY A 236 9.56 29.73 -6.79
C GLY A 236 10.23 31.03 -7.27
N ARG A 237 9.90 31.49 -8.48
CA ARG A 237 10.34 32.80 -9.00
C ARG A 237 9.66 33.97 -8.28
N ARG A 238 8.35 33.88 -7.98
CA ARG A 238 7.64 34.96 -7.27
C ARG A 238 8.09 35.12 -5.82
N SER A 239 8.45 34.02 -5.14
CA SER A 239 8.95 34.07 -3.76
C SER A 239 10.41 34.56 -3.65
N SER A 240 11.22 34.44 -4.71
CA SER A 240 12.60 34.96 -4.74
C SER A 240 12.70 36.38 -5.31
N ALA A 241 11.76 36.80 -6.16
CA ALA A 241 11.69 38.16 -6.69
C ALA A 241 11.21 39.20 -5.65
N GLY A 242 10.58 38.77 -4.54
CA GLY A 242 10.15 39.66 -3.46
C GLY A 242 11.26 40.15 -2.53
N ALA A 243 12.52 39.74 -2.73
CA ALA A 243 13.64 40.03 -1.83
C ALA A 243 14.70 41.00 -2.39
N TRP A 244 14.53 41.51 -3.62
CA TRP A 244 15.49 42.45 -4.23
C TRP A 244 14.76 43.71 -4.65
N GLY A 245 14.64 44.65 -3.70
CA GLY A 245 14.28 46.03 -3.98
C GLY A 245 15.39 46.73 -4.77
N LEU A 246 14.99 47.37 -5.87
CA LEU A 246 15.47 48.66 -6.40
C LEU A 246 16.97 48.98 -6.24
N VAL A 247 17.77 48.77 -7.29
CA VAL A 247 18.72 49.75 -7.86
C VAL A 247 18.99 49.36 -9.32
N ALA A 248 18.76 50.28 -10.27
CA ALA A 248 19.21 50.13 -11.66
C ALA A 248 20.42 51.04 -11.91
N PRO A 249 21.55 50.55 -12.47
CA PRO A 249 22.55 51.42 -13.06
C PRO A 249 22.35 51.55 -14.57
N ARG A 250 22.44 52.79 -15.05
CA ARG A 250 22.53 53.16 -16.47
C ARG A 250 23.96 52.94 -16.96
N GLY A 251 24.11 52.30 -18.13
CA GLY A 251 25.26 52.44 -19.02
C GLY A 251 26.31 51.32 -18.98
N GLY A 252 26.57 50.69 -20.14
CA GLY A 252 27.77 49.86 -20.39
C GLY A 252 27.55 48.63 -21.29
N ALA A 253 28.19 48.66 -22.46
CA ALA A 253 28.37 47.67 -23.56
C ALA A 253 27.97 46.17 -23.39
N PRO A 254 27.57 45.48 -24.49
CA PRO A 254 27.15 44.08 -24.46
C PRO A 254 28.36 43.12 -24.42
N LEU A 255 28.72 42.62 -23.23
CA LEU A 255 29.52 41.40 -23.12
C LEU A 255 28.62 40.19 -23.43
N ARG A 256 28.96 39.45 -24.49
CA ARG A 256 28.37 38.13 -24.78
C ARG A 256 28.78 37.12 -23.69
N HIS A 257 28.11 37.18 -22.55
CA HIS A 257 28.04 36.05 -21.63
C HIS A 257 26.87 35.17 -22.07
N SER A 258 27.16 33.99 -22.61
CA SER A 258 26.17 32.92 -22.72
C SER A 258 25.55 32.72 -21.33
N PRO A 259 24.24 32.99 -21.13
CA PRO A 259 23.66 32.88 -19.81
C PRO A 259 23.72 31.41 -19.40
N ALA A 260 24.47 31.12 -18.32
CA ALA A 260 24.44 29.81 -17.70
C ALA A 260 22.97 29.43 -17.46
N PRO A 261 22.55 28.19 -17.77
CA PRO A 261 21.15 27.81 -17.64
C PRO A 261 20.68 28.12 -16.21
N PRO A 262 19.51 28.78 -16.04
CA PRO A 262 19.05 29.19 -14.72
C PRO A 262 19.09 27.99 -13.78
N ARG A 263 19.62 28.16 -12.55
CA ARG A 263 19.75 27.07 -11.55
C ARG A 263 18.46 26.24 -11.37
N GLY A 264 17.29 26.86 -11.59
CA GLY A 264 15.98 26.20 -11.59
C GLY A 264 15.76 25.18 -12.72
N VAL A 265 16.27 25.44 -13.93
CA VAL A 265 16.18 24.53 -15.09
C VAL A 265 17.03 23.28 -14.84
N VAL A 266 18.25 23.46 -14.32
CA VAL A 266 19.14 22.35 -13.97
C VAL A 266 18.55 21.49 -12.85
N ARG A 267 17.93 22.10 -11.83
CA ARG A 267 17.27 21.38 -10.73
C ARG A 267 16.03 20.60 -11.22
N ALA A 268 15.22 21.19 -12.09
CA ALA A 268 14.07 20.52 -12.69
C ALA A 268 14.49 19.34 -13.58
N ALA A 269 15.53 19.51 -14.39
CA ALA A 269 16.09 18.43 -15.23
C ALA A 269 16.66 17.27 -14.39
N ARG A 270 17.40 17.57 -13.32
CA ARG A 270 17.91 16.55 -12.37
C ARG A 270 16.77 15.81 -11.67
N SER A 271 15.74 16.53 -11.23
CA SER A 271 14.54 15.93 -10.61
C SER A 271 13.80 15.00 -11.59
N LYS A 272 13.64 15.41 -12.85
CA LYS A 272 13.02 14.57 -13.90
C LYS A 272 13.85 13.30 -14.17
N LYS A 273 15.18 13.41 -14.29
CA LYS A 273 16.06 12.24 -14.47
C LYS A 273 15.98 11.28 -13.29
N LEU A 274 16.07 11.78 -12.06
CA LEU A 274 15.95 10.96 -10.85
C LEU A 274 14.59 10.27 -10.77
N ARG A 275 13.51 10.98 -11.09
CA ARG A 275 12.16 10.43 -11.18
C ARG A 275 12.08 9.25 -12.16
N THR A 276 12.51 9.46 -13.40
CA THR A 276 12.51 8.39 -14.41
C THR A 276 13.36 7.19 -13.98
N ALA A 277 14.55 7.44 -13.42
CA ALA A 277 15.44 6.37 -12.96
C ALA A 277 14.83 5.55 -11.82
N VAL A 278 14.26 6.20 -10.80
CA VAL A 278 13.64 5.50 -9.65
C VAL A 278 12.36 4.77 -10.08
N THR A 279 11.54 5.36 -10.95
CA THR A 279 10.37 4.67 -11.51
C THR A 279 10.78 3.42 -12.29
N ALA A 280 11.77 3.53 -13.18
CA ALA A 280 12.26 2.39 -13.96
C ALA A 280 12.86 1.30 -13.05
N ALA A 281 13.68 1.68 -12.07
CA ALA A 281 14.26 0.74 -11.12
C ALA A 281 13.18 -0.01 -10.32
N GLY A 282 12.14 0.68 -9.86
CA GLY A 282 11.01 0.05 -9.17
C GLY A 282 10.20 -0.89 -10.08
N SER A 283 9.90 -0.49 -11.32
CA SER A 283 9.23 -1.35 -12.31
C SER A 283 10.05 -2.60 -12.65
N LEU A 284 11.37 -2.45 -12.81
CA LEU A 284 12.28 -3.58 -13.06
C LEU A 284 12.39 -4.49 -11.84
N ALA A 285 12.46 -3.95 -10.63
CA ALA A 285 12.46 -4.75 -9.41
C ALA A 285 11.15 -5.54 -9.26
N TYR A 286 10.01 -4.93 -9.58
CA TYR A 286 8.70 -5.59 -9.61
C TYR A 286 8.66 -6.77 -10.59
N LEU A 287 9.11 -6.59 -11.83
CA LEU A 287 9.18 -7.69 -12.81
C LEU A 287 10.23 -8.73 -12.45
N GLY A 288 11.37 -8.28 -11.95
CA GLY A 288 12.47 -9.13 -11.51
C GLY A 288 12.05 -10.05 -10.36
N SER A 289 11.15 -9.62 -9.47
CA SER A 289 10.64 -10.47 -8.39
C SER A 289 9.40 -11.26 -8.78
N TYR A 290 8.32 -10.58 -9.18
CA TYR A 290 7.03 -11.23 -9.40
C TYR A 290 6.95 -11.86 -10.80
N GLY A 291 7.40 -11.14 -11.83
CA GLY A 291 7.42 -11.63 -13.21
C GLY A 291 8.30 -12.87 -13.38
N THR A 292 9.46 -12.94 -12.72
CA THR A 292 10.30 -14.15 -12.79
C THR A 292 9.66 -15.35 -12.09
N ALA A 293 8.95 -15.14 -10.99
CA ALA A 293 8.20 -16.20 -10.31
C ALA A 293 7.01 -16.67 -11.15
N GLN A 294 6.29 -15.74 -11.80
CA GLN A 294 5.24 -16.06 -12.76
C GLN A 294 5.78 -16.80 -13.98
N ALA A 295 6.94 -16.41 -14.52
CA ALA A 295 7.57 -17.11 -15.65
C ALA A 295 7.92 -18.57 -15.31
N ARG A 296 8.36 -18.85 -14.08
CA ARG A 296 8.54 -20.24 -13.61
C ARG A 296 7.22 -20.99 -13.53
N ALA A 297 6.14 -20.34 -13.11
CA ALA A 297 4.80 -20.92 -13.11
C ALA A 297 4.25 -21.12 -14.55
N VAL A 298 4.64 -20.29 -15.51
CA VAL A 298 4.33 -20.49 -16.94
C VAL A 298 5.02 -21.75 -17.47
N GLN A 299 6.30 -21.92 -17.17
CA GLN A 299 7.07 -23.11 -17.61
C GLN A 299 6.56 -24.40 -16.97
N LYS A 300 6.23 -24.34 -15.67
CA LYS A 300 5.69 -25.49 -14.92
C LYS A 300 4.58 -25.02 -13.98
N PRO A 301 3.30 -25.13 -14.40
CA PRO A 301 2.11 -24.67 -13.66
C PRO A 301 1.75 -25.47 -12.39
N SER A 302 2.75 -25.99 -11.68
CA SER A 302 2.58 -26.76 -10.43
C SER A 302 2.14 -25.87 -9.26
N ALA A 303 1.45 -26.47 -8.30
CA ALA A 303 1.01 -25.81 -7.07
C ALA A 303 2.16 -25.10 -6.33
N GLU A 304 3.36 -25.70 -6.32
CA GLU A 304 4.55 -25.09 -5.71
C GLU A 304 4.96 -23.78 -6.40
N ASN A 305 5.06 -23.79 -7.74
CA ASN A 305 5.43 -22.59 -8.49
C ASN A 305 4.34 -21.50 -8.39
N VAL A 306 3.07 -21.89 -8.34
CA VAL A 306 1.96 -20.95 -8.10
C VAL A 306 2.09 -20.31 -6.72
N ARG A 307 2.29 -21.08 -5.64
CA ARG A 307 2.52 -20.53 -4.29
C ARG A 307 3.73 -19.60 -4.22
N ARG A 308 4.83 -19.96 -4.90
CA ARG A 308 6.02 -19.09 -5.02
C ARG A 308 5.69 -17.79 -5.75
N ALA A 309 4.89 -17.85 -6.82
CA ALA A 309 4.44 -16.66 -7.56
C ALA A 309 3.51 -15.79 -6.71
N VAL A 310 2.55 -16.37 -5.98
CA VAL A 310 1.66 -15.65 -5.05
C VAL A 310 2.49 -14.96 -3.96
N GLY A 311 3.39 -15.69 -3.32
CA GLY A 311 4.31 -15.14 -2.33
C GLY A 311 5.16 -14.00 -2.89
N ALA A 312 5.70 -14.15 -4.10
CA ALA A 312 6.44 -13.09 -4.80
C ALA A 312 5.56 -11.89 -5.16
N GLY A 313 4.29 -12.09 -5.49
CA GLY A 313 3.33 -11.03 -5.79
C GLY A 313 3.01 -10.16 -4.58
N ILE A 314 2.77 -10.77 -3.42
CA ILE A 314 2.57 -10.05 -2.14
C ILE A 314 3.73 -9.08 -1.86
N ILE A 315 4.96 -9.52 -2.15
CA ILE A 315 6.19 -8.73 -1.95
C ILE A 315 6.40 -7.76 -3.11
N GLY A 316 6.01 -8.14 -4.32
CA GLY A 316 6.14 -7.34 -5.54
C GLY A 316 5.33 -6.04 -5.47
N LEU A 317 4.30 -5.96 -4.64
CA LEU A 317 3.56 -4.73 -4.43
C LEU A 317 4.46 -3.57 -3.94
N MET A 318 5.47 -3.83 -3.10
CA MET A 318 6.31 -2.74 -2.55
C MET A 318 7.15 -2.01 -3.61
N PRO A 319 7.93 -2.71 -4.48
CA PRO A 319 8.64 -2.03 -5.56
C PRO A 319 7.68 -1.35 -6.55
N LEU A 320 6.48 -1.91 -6.77
CA LEU A 320 5.45 -1.25 -7.59
C LEU A 320 4.96 0.06 -6.95
N GLN A 321 4.68 0.07 -5.65
CA GLN A 321 4.31 1.28 -4.89
C GLN A 321 5.42 2.33 -4.91
N ALA A 322 6.68 1.92 -4.78
CA ALA A 322 7.83 2.82 -4.91
C ALA A 322 7.89 3.43 -6.32
N ALA A 323 7.72 2.62 -7.37
CA ALA A 323 7.70 3.11 -8.75
C ALA A 323 6.56 4.11 -9.00
N LEU A 324 5.36 3.82 -8.48
CA LEU A 324 4.19 4.70 -8.58
C LEU A 324 4.36 5.99 -7.77
N THR A 325 5.03 5.93 -6.61
CA THR A 325 5.37 7.11 -5.80
C THR A 325 6.38 8.02 -6.53
N ALA A 326 7.40 7.43 -7.15
CA ALA A 326 8.36 8.16 -7.99
C ALA A 326 7.63 8.78 -9.18
N ARG A 327 6.80 7.98 -9.87
CA ARG A 327 5.94 8.44 -10.97
C ARG A 327 5.01 9.56 -10.50
N GLY A 328 4.58 9.54 -9.25
CA GLY A 328 3.81 10.56 -8.55
C GLY A 328 4.54 11.87 -8.29
N GLY A 329 5.86 11.93 -8.48
CA GLY A 329 6.66 13.16 -8.31
C GLY A 329 7.47 13.22 -7.02
N ALA A 330 7.54 12.12 -6.24
CA ALA A 330 8.31 12.04 -5.00
C ALA A 330 9.42 10.97 -5.06
N PRO A 331 10.43 11.11 -5.94
CA PRO A 331 11.43 10.05 -6.14
C PRO A 331 12.33 9.79 -4.92
N ALA A 332 12.58 10.80 -4.08
CA ALA A 332 13.33 10.61 -2.83
C ALA A 332 12.55 9.72 -1.84
N VAL A 333 11.24 9.93 -1.72
CA VAL A 333 10.35 9.11 -0.89
C VAL A 333 10.25 7.70 -1.45
N ALA A 334 10.14 7.56 -2.77
CA ALA A 334 10.17 6.27 -3.43
C ALA A 334 11.47 5.48 -3.17
N ALA A 335 12.62 6.15 -3.24
CA ALA A 335 13.91 5.53 -2.92
C ALA A 335 13.95 5.07 -1.45
N ALA A 336 13.48 5.90 -0.52
CA ALA A 336 13.35 5.51 0.89
C ALA A 336 12.42 4.30 1.09
N LEU A 337 11.24 4.28 0.43
CA LEU A 337 10.32 3.14 0.46
C LEU A 337 10.99 1.86 -0.08
N GLY A 338 11.79 1.97 -1.14
CA GLY A 338 12.53 0.84 -1.72
C GLY A 338 13.59 0.25 -0.78
N VAL A 339 14.17 1.05 0.12
CA VAL A 339 15.18 0.61 1.10
C VAL A 339 14.55 0.12 2.40
N VAL A 340 13.58 0.86 2.93
CA VAL A 340 12.95 0.59 4.23
C VAL A 340 12.20 -0.73 4.20
N HIS A 341 11.53 -1.05 3.11
CA HIS A 341 10.67 -2.23 3.05
C HIS A 341 11.38 -3.59 3.18
N PRO A 342 12.45 -3.87 2.41
CA PRO A 342 13.23 -5.08 2.57
C PRO A 342 13.80 -5.23 3.99
N LEU A 343 14.22 -4.11 4.60
CA LEU A 343 14.78 -4.09 5.95
C LEU A 343 13.72 -4.37 7.01
N ALA A 344 12.60 -3.64 6.96
CA ALA A 344 11.49 -3.81 7.88
C ALA A 344 10.92 -5.24 7.80
N ARG A 345 10.90 -5.84 6.61
CA ARG A 345 10.52 -7.25 6.42
C ARG A 345 11.54 -8.25 6.96
N ARG A 346 12.84 -7.97 6.91
CA ARG A 346 13.88 -8.81 7.52
C ARG A 346 13.81 -8.76 9.05
N LEU A 347 13.56 -7.58 9.61
CA LEU A 347 13.40 -7.37 11.04
C LEU A 347 12.13 -8.04 11.56
N ALA A 348 11.02 -7.90 10.85
CA ALA A 348 9.75 -8.55 11.17
C ALA A 348 9.86 -10.08 11.31
N ARG A 349 10.61 -10.74 10.42
CA ARG A 349 10.85 -12.19 10.48
C ARG A 349 11.57 -12.65 11.76
N ARG A 350 12.26 -11.75 12.46
CA ARG A 350 12.92 -12.03 13.74
C ARG A 350 11.98 -11.88 14.94
N ILE A 351 10.93 -11.07 14.80
CA ILE A 351 10.03 -10.71 15.92
C ILE A 351 8.81 -11.65 15.96
N SER A 352 8.41 -12.23 14.83
CA SER A 352 7.38 -13.26 14.78
C SER A 352 7.71 -14.26 13.66
N PRO A 353 8.40 -15.38 13.96
CA PRO A 353 8.62 -16.46 13.02
C PRO A 353 7.32 -17.26 12.88
N THR A 354 6.41 -16.74 12.05
CA THR A 354 5.29 -17.50 11.50
C THR A 354 5.57 -17.76 10.03
#